data_AF-A0A348MXK9-F1
#
_entry.id   AF-A0A348MXK9-F1
#
_cell.length_a   1.000
_cell.length_b   1.000
_cell.length_c   1.000
_cell.angle_alpha   90.00
_cell.angle_beta   90.00
_cell.angle_gamma   90.00
#
_symmetry.space_group_name_H-M   'P 1'
#
loop_
_entity.id
_entity.type
_entity.pdbx_description
1 polymer ?
#
loop_
_entity_poly.entity_id
_entity_poly.type
_entity_poly.pdbx_seq_one_letter_code
_entity_poly.pdbx_strand_id
1 'polypeptide(L)'
;MLTRDMNIADFDPELFQAIQNENQRQEHHIELIASENYCSPRVLEAQGSQLTNKYAEGYPHKRYYGGCEYVDIAEDLAIERAKQLFGCDYANVQPHAGSQANTAVFMAL
;
A
#
# COMPACT_ATOMS: atom_id res chain seq x y z
N MET A 1 15.54 17.71 11.52
CA MET A 1 14.26 17.69 10.77
C MET A 1 14.52 16.98 9.46
N LEU A 2 13.57 16.17 8.96
CA LEU A 2 13.70 15.51 7.66
C LEU A 2 13.56 16.57 6.55
N THR A 3 14.48 16.58 5.60
CA THR A 3 14.45 17.52 4.45
C THR A 3 14.13 16.76 3.16
N ARG A 4 13.53 17.44 2.18
CA ARG A 4 13.03 16.80 0.94
C ARG A 4 14.12 16.23 0.04
N ASP A 5 15.35 16.67 0.23
CA ASP A 5 16.54 16.23 -0.50
C ASP A 5 17.18 14.97 0.11
N MET A 6 16.75 14.53 1.30
CA MET A 6 17.18 13.25 1.86
C MET A 6 16.72 12.10 0.96
N ASN A 7 17.66 11.29 0.51
CA ASN A 7 17.41 10.18 -0.40
C ASN A 7 18.28 8.96 -0.04
N ILE A 8 17.92 7.79 -0.56
CA ILE A 8 18.64 6.54 -0.28
C ILE A 8 20.02 6.52 -0.92
N ALA A 9 20.25 7.17 -2.06
CA ALA A 9 21.54 7.13 -2.75
C ALA A 9 22.67 7.75 -1.90
N ASP A 10 22.38 8.87 -1.22
CA ASP A 10 23.35 9.56 -0.36
C ASP A 10 23.53 8.87 1.01
N PHE A 11 22.50 8.16 1.49
CA PHE A 11 22.49 7.53 2.82
C PHE A 11 23.01 6.08 2.80
N ASP A 12 22.56 5.29 1.83
CA ASP A 12 22.88 3.87 1.66
C ASP A 12 23.09 3.55 0.16
N PRO A 13 24.30 3.83 -0.36
CA PRO A 13 24.60 3.64 -1.79
C PRO A 13 24.55 2.17 -2.21
N GLU A 14 24.79 1.22 -1.30
CA GLU A 14 24.71 -0.22 -1.60
C GLU A 14 23.25 -0.64 -1.83
N LEU A 15 22.34 -0.21 -0.96
CA LEU A 15 20.91 -0.43 -1.14
C LEU A 15 20.38 0.27 -2.39
N PHE A 16 20.82 1.51 -2.66
CA PHE A 16 20.44 2.22 -3.88
C PHE A 16 20.85 1.45 -5.13
N GLN A 17 22.08 0.93 -5.16
CA GLN A 17 22.55 0.12 -6.29
C GLN A 17 21.73 -1.16 -6.47
N ALA A 18 21.32 -1.81 -5.38
CA ALA A 18 20.44 -2.98 -5.44
C ALA A 18 19.07 -2.63 -6.07
N ILE A 19 18.49 -1.49 -5.70
CA ILE A 19 17.23 -0.99 -6.30
C ILE A 19 17.41 -0.74 -7.81
N GLN A 20 18.50 -0.08 -8.22
CA GLN A 20 18.76 0.18 -9.64
C GLN A 20 18.96 -1.12 -10.44
N ASN A 21 19.65 -2.10 -9.87
CA ASN A 21 19.84 -3.40 -10.50
C ASN A 21 18.50 -4.14 -10.70
N GLU A 22 17.60 -4.09 -9.71
CA GLU A 22 16.26 -4.71 -9.86
C GLU A 22 15.40 -3.99 -10.89
N ASN A 23 15.44 -2.64 -10.94
CA ASN A 23 14.75 -1.88 -11.99
C ASN A 23 15.20 -2.32 -13.38
N GLN A 24 16.52 -2.43 -13.60
CA GLN A 24 17.08 -2.90 -14.87
C GLN A 24 16.71 -4.36 -15.16
N ARG A 25 16.65 -5.22 -14.14
CA ARG A 25 16.21 -6.62 -14.31
C ARG A 25 14.77 -6.67 -14.81
N GLN A 26 13.86 -5.92 -14.18
CA GLN A 26 12.44 -5.87 -14.55
C GLN A 26 12.22 -5.33 -15.98
N GLU A 27 13.02 -4.34 -16.41
CA GLU A 27 12.92 -3.78 -17.77
C GLU A 27 13.45 -4.72 -18.86
N HIS A 28 14.50 -5.49 -18.56
CA HIS A 28 15.15 -6.37 -19.55
C HIS A 28 14.58 -7.80 -19.57
N HIS A 29 13.86 -8.22 -18.53
CA HIS A 29 13.39 -9.58 -18.37
C HIS A 29 11.93 -9.73 -18.76
N ILE A 30 11.62 -10.79 -19.53
CA ILE A 30 10.23 -11.18 -19.76
C ILE A 30 9.76 -11.92 -18.51
N GLU A 31 8.88 -11.27 -17.74
CA GLU A 31 8.31 -11.88 -16.54
C GLU A 31 7.10 -12.75 -16.90
N LEU A 32 7.15 -14.02 -16.51
CA LEU A 32 6.16 -15.05 -16.86
C LEU A 32 5.51 -15.68 -15.61
N ILE A 33 5.87 -15.22 -14.42
CA ILE A 33 5.21 -15.63 -13.19
C ILE A 33 3.78 -15.07 -13.18
N ALA A 34 2.79 -15.96 -13.19
CA ALA A 34 1.38 -15.60 -13.38
C ALA A 34 0.80 -14.67 -12.30
N SER A 35 1.42 -14.63 -11.11
CA SER A 35 1.01 -13.77 -9.99
C SER A 35 1.78 -12.46 -9.92
N GLU A 36 2.84 -12.28 -10.70
CA GLU A 36 3.62 -11.05 -10.70
C GLU A 36 3.04 -10.05 -11.69
N ASN A 37 3.23 -8.77 -11.37
CA ASN A 37 2.76 -7.66 -12.18
C ASN A 37 3.57 -6.40 -11.87
N TYR A 38 3.54 -5.43 -12.78
CA TYR A 38 4.22 -4.15 -12.62
C TYR A 38 3.25 -3.08 -12.14
N CYS A 39 3.53 -2.53 -10.96
CA CYS A 39 2.70 -1.50 -10.38
C CYS A 39 2.88 -0.17 -11.11
N SER A 40 1.82 0.63 -11.25
CA SER A 40 1.95 1.96 -11.85
C SER A 40 2.72 2.91 -10.92
N PRO A 41 3.46 3.91 -11.46
CA PRO A 41 4.15 4.92 -10.65
C PRO A 41 3.24 5.64 -9.65
N ARG A 42 1.95 5.81 -9.99
CA ARG A 42 0.95 6.45 -9.13
C ARG A 42 0.67 5.65 -7.85
N VAL A 43 0.71 4.31 -7.94
CA VAL A 43 0.52 3.45 -6.75
C VAL A 43 1.78 3.46 -5.90
N LEU A 44 2.97 3.43 -6.52
CA LEU A 44 4.24 3.54 -5.81
C LEU A 44 4.37 4.88 -5.06
N GLU A 45 3.92 5.98 -5.66
CA GLU A 45 3.85 7.30 -5.02
C GLU A 45 2.99 7.28 -3.76
N ALA A 46 1.80 6.68 -3.81
CA ALA A 46 0.93 6.55 -2.65
C ALA A 46 1.54 5.65 -1.55
N GLN A 47 2.14 4.53 -1.93
CA GLN A 47 2.75 3.57 -1.01
C GLN A 47 3.97 4.16 -0.27
N GLY A 48 4.74 5.03 -0.93
CA GLY A 48 5.88 5.76 -0.35
C GLY A 48 5.51 7.06 0.37
N SER A 49 4.22 7.35 0.58
CA SER A 49 3.75 8.61 1.15
C SER A 49 3.77 8.65 2.69
N GLN A 50 3.48 9.81 3.26
CA GLN A 50 3.37 9.98 4.72
C GLN A 50 2.16 9.26 5.35
N LEU A 51 1.27 8.64 4.56
CA LEU A 51 0.18 7.82 5.11
C LEU A 51 0.74 6.69 6.00
N THR A 52 1.93 6.18 5.69
CA THR A 52 2.64 5.16 6.48
C THR A 52 2.90 5.58 7.94
N ASN A 53 2.99 6.88 8.22
CA ASN A 53 3.28 7.39 9.55
C ASN A 53 2.07 7.34 10.49
N LYS A 54 0.85 7.10 9.96
CA LYS A 54 -0.37 7.22 10.75
C LYS A 54 -0.85 5.88 11.28
N TYR A 55 -0.96 5.80 12.61
CA TYR A 55 -1.69 4.74 13.28
C TYR A 55 -3.20 5.05 13.27
N ALA A 56 -4.01 4.18 12.66
CA ALA A 56 -5.44 4.41 12.38
C ALA A 56 -6.32 3.18 12.72
N GLU A 57 -6.07 2.55 13.86
CA GLU A 57 -6.85 1.41 14.34
C GLU A 57 -8.34 1.72 14.45
N GLY A 58 -9.18 0.75 14.05
CA GLY A 58 -10.62 0.90 13.92
C GLY A 58 -11.04 1.03 12.45
N TYR A 59 -12.24 1.57 12.22
CA TYR A 59 -12.76 1.86 10.88
C TYR A 59 -12.92 3.38 10.71
N PRO A 60 -13.09 3.88 9.46
CA PRO A 60 -13.34 5.30 9.23
C PRO A 60 -14.43 5.84 10.15
N HIS A 61 -14.19 7.02 10.72
CA HIS A 61 -15.10 7.71 11.66
C HIS A 61 -15.32 6.98 13.00
N LYS A 62 -14.68 5.84 13.23
CA LYS A 62 -14.74 5.02 14.45
C LYS A 62 -13.35 4.52 14.84
N ARG A 63 -12.42 5.47 15.00
CA ARG A 63 -11.01 5.22 15.30
C ARG A 63 -10.76 5.19 16.81
N TYR A 64 -9.80 4.39 17.23
CA TYR A 64 -9.30 4.41 18.61
C TYR A 64 -8.38 5.62 18.89
N TYR A 65 -7.80 6.21 17.85
CA TYR A 65 -6.86 7.33 17.94
C TYR A 65 -7.34 8.54 17.15
N GLY A 66 -6.99 9.75 17.62
CA GLY A 66 -7.27 11.00 16.93
C GLY A 66 -6.37 11.28 15.72
N GLY A 67 -6.67 12.35 14.98
CA GLY A 67 -5.88 12.83 13.83
C GLY A 67 -6.02 11.98 12.57
N CYS A 68 -7.15 11.27 12.42
CA CYS A 68 -7.38 10.33 11.32
C CYS A 68 -8.18 10.93 10.16
N GLU A 69 -8.47 12.24 10.17
CA GLU A 69 -9.37 12.88 9.21
C GLU A 69 -8.99 12.66 7.74
N TYR A 70 -7.69 12.58 7.43
CA TYR A 70 -7.22 12.39 6.05
C TYR A 70 -7.02 10.91 5.66
N VAL A 71 -6.68 10.04 6.62
CA VAL A 71 -6.59 8.59 6.34
C VAL A 71 -7.98 7.97 6.22
N ASP A 72 -8.99 8.53 6.89
CA ASP A 72 -10.39 8.15 6.73
C ASP A 72 -10.86 8.41 5.30
N ILE A 73 -10.52 9.56 4.71
CA ILE A 73 -10.83 9.85 3.29
C ILE A 73 -10.20 8.80 2.37
N ALA A 74 -8.93 8.43 2.61
CA ALA A 74 -8.24 7.44 1.78
C ALA A 74 -8.91 6.05 1.86
N GLU A 75 -9.28 5.62 3.07
CA GLU A 75 -9.95 4.34 3.29
C GLU A 75 -11.38 4.33 2.74
N ASP A 76 -12.16 5.41 2.94
CA ASP A 76 -13.51 5.56 2.36
C ASP A 76 -13.47 5.49 0.83
N LEU A 77 -12.50 6.17 0.19
CA LEU A 77 -12.31 6.10 -1.26
C LEU A 77 -11.97 4.69 -1.72
N ALA A 78 -11.12 3.96 -0.98
CA ALA A 78 -10.76 2.59 -1.31
C ALA A 78 -11.96 1.64 -1.21
N ILE A 79 -12.76 1.76 -0.14
CA ILE A 79 -13.98 0.97 0.06
C ILE A 79 -14.98 1.23 -1.06
N GLU A 80 -15.31 2.48 -1.34
CA GLU A 80 -16.31 2.83 -2.37
C GLU A 80 -15.85 2.41 -3.77
N ARG A 81 -14.57 2.56 -4.10
CA ARG A 81 -14.03 2.10 -5.38
C ARG A 81 -14.04 0.57 -5.50
N ALA A 82 -13.72 -0.15 -4.44
CA ALA A 82 -13.80 -1.61 -4.42
C ALA A 82 -15.25 -2.09 -4.63
N LYS A 83 -16.20 -1.48 -3.90
CA LYS A 83 -17.64 -1.75 -4.06
C LYS A 83 -18.11 -1.49 -5.48
N GLN A 84 -17.73 -0.35 -6.07
CA GLN A 84 -18.07 -0.02 -7.46
C GLN A 84 -17.44 -1.01 -8.45
N LEU A 85 -16.19 -1.40 -8.25
CA LEU A 85 -15.45 -2.29 -9.16
C LEU A 85 -16.05 -3.70 -9.20
N PHE A 86 -16.43 -4.24 -8.04
CA PHE A 86 -16.91 -5.62 -7.91
C PHE A 86 -18.43 -5.76 -7.77
N GLY A 87 -19.17 -4.65 -7.65
CA GLY A 87 -20.62 -4.65 -7.50
C GLY A 87 -21.08 -5.27 -6.17
N CYS A 88 -20.38 -4.98 -5.07
CA CYS A 88 -20.69 -5.52 -3.75
C CYS A 88 -21.22 -4.45 -2.77
N ASP A 89 -21.96 -4.89 -1.75
CA ASP A 89 -22.52 -4.00 -0.72
C ASP A 89 -21.47 -3.54 0.31
N TYR A 90 -20.44 -4.36 0.55
CA TYR A 90 -19.41 -4.14 1.56
C TYR A 90 -18.04 -4.59 1.08
N ALA A 91 -16.99 -3.88 1.50
CA ALA A 91 -15.60 -4.24 1.30
C ALA A 91 -14.77 -3.87 2.54
N ASN A 92 -13.94 -4.80 3.01
CA ASN A 92 -12.88 -4.50 3.98
C ASN A 92 -11.54 -4.43 3.23
N VAL A 93 -10.88 -3.28 3.32
CA VAL A 93 -9.63 -2.96 2.59
C VAL A 93 -8.39 -2.94 3.49
N GLN A 94 -8.51 -3.40 4.74
CA GLN A 94 -7.43 -3.39 5.74
C GLN A 94 -6.50 -4.62 5.75
N PRO A 95 -6.85 -5.84 5.28
CA PRO A 95 -5.93 -6.97 5.30
C PRO A 95 -4.64 -6.68 4.51
N HIS A 96 -3.48 -6.97 5.10
CA HIS A 96 -2.18 -6.64 4.47
C HIS A 96 -1.78 -7.57 3.33
N ALA A 97 -2.38 -8.77 3.26
CA ALA A 97 -2.13 -9.75 2.21
C ALA A 97 -3.31 -10.74 2.09
N GLY A 98 -3.36 -11.48 0.98
CA GLY A 98 -4.42 -12.46 0.73
C GLY A 98 -4.51 -13.57 1.78
N SER A 99 -3.38 -14.05 2.30
CA SER A 99 -3.36 -15.06 3.38
C SER A 99 -3.99 -14.55 4.68
N GLN A 100 -3.73 -13.29 5.05
CA GLN A 100 -4.33 -12.67 6.23
C GLN A 100 -5.82 -12.40 6.05
N ALA A 101 -6.26 -12.02 4.84
CA ALA A 101 -7.67 -11.88 4.52
C ALA A 101 -8.42 -13.21 4.72
N ASN A 102 -7.87 -14.33 4.25
CA ASN A 102 -8.45 -15.65 4.45
C ASN A 102 -8.52 -16.02 5.94
N THR A 103 -7.44 -15.80 6.69
CA THR A 103 -7.43 -16.03 8.15
C THR A 103 -8.50 -15.23 8.87
N ALA A 104 -8.69 -13.95 8.50
CA ALA A 104 -9.73 -13.11 9.09
C ALA A 104 -11.14 -13.67 8.82
N VAL A 105 -11.40 -14.18 7.63
CA VAL A 105 -12.67 -14.85 7.29
C VAL A 105 -12.86 -16.12 8.14
N PHE A 106 -11.84 -16.97 8.23
CA PHE A 106 -11.93 -18.23 9.00
C PHE A 106 -12.11 -18.01 10.50
N MET A 107 -11.63 -16.89 11.06
CA MET A 107 -11.81 -16.55 12.47
C MET A 107 -13.15 -15.87 12.76
N ALA A 108 -13.82 -15.34 11.74
CA ALA A 108 -15.08 -14.60 11.89
C ALA A 108 -16.34 -15.47 11.73
N LEU A 109 -16.23 -16.63 11.10
CA LEU A 109 -17.32 -17.56 10.76
C LEU A 109 -17.21 -18.87 11.55
#